data_AF-A0A9X8BUM3-F1
#
_entry.id   AF-A0A9X8BUM3-F1
#
_cell.length_a   1.000
_cell.length_b   1.000
_cell.length_c   1.000
_cell.angle_alpha   90.00
_cell.angle_beta   90.00
_cell.angle_gamma   90.00
#
_symmetry.space_group_name_H-M   'P 1'
#
loop_
_entity.id
_entity.type
_entity.pdbx_description
1 polymer ?
#
loop_
_entity_poly.entity_id
_entity_poly.type
_entity_poly.pdbx_seq_one_letter_code
_entity_poly.pdbx_strand_id
1 'polypeptide(L)'
;MKIQLEYDLFSGQFINVQLGPGKNNDKTYGTICLETIEAGDLCLRDLGYFDLVDLQTIQDKKVYYISRLKLNTHIYIKNSDPEYFNNGTLKK
;
A
#
# COMPACT_ATOMS: atom_id res chain seq x y z
N MET A 1 21.67 5.04 11.99
CA MET A 1 20.79 4.06 12.66
C MET A 1 19.35 4.41 12.31
N LYS A 2 18.50 3.43 12.01
CA LYS A 2 17.07 3.61 11.67
C LYS A 2 16.24 2.68 12.54
N ILE A 3 15.09 3.17 12.98
CA ILE A 3 14.10 2.40 13.75
C ILE A 3 12.83 2.40 12.92
N GLN A 4 12.28 1.21 12.69
CA GLN A 4 11.00 1.00 12.01
C GLN A 4 10.04 0.33 12.96
N LEU A 5 8.78 0.79 12.94
CA LEU A 5 7.75 0.39 13.88
C LEU A 5 6.44 0.15 13.15
N GLU A 6 5.76 -0.91 13.55
CA GLU A 6 4.35 -1.16 13.29
C GLU A 6 3.62 -1.11 14.62
N TYR A 7 2.64 -0.22 14.69
CA TYR A 7 1.93 0.08 15.92
C TYR A 7 0.44 -0.05 15.70
N ASP A 8 -0.20 -0.94 16.47
CA ASP A 8 -1.65 -1.01 16.53
C ASP A 8 -2.17 0.04 17.51
N LEU A 9 -2.86 1.03 16.96
CA LEU A 9 -3.45 2.14 17.71
C LEU A 9 -4.59 1.70 18.62
N PHE A 10 -5.29 0.61 18.29
CA PHE A 10 -6.46 0.16 19.04
C PHE A 10 -6.04 -0.58 20.33
N SER A 11 -5.14 -1.57 20.21
CA SER A 11 -4.60 -2.30 21.37
C SER A 11 -3.48 -1.55 22.09
N GLY A 12 -2.86 -0.57 21.42
CA GLY A 12 -1.71 0.19 21.92
C GLY A 12 -0.40 -0.61 21.92
N GLN A 13 -0.31 -1.70 21.14
CA GLN A 13 0.84 -2.60 21.09
C GLN A 13 1.78 -2.29 19.92
N PHE A 14 3.08 -2.51 20.14
CA PHE A 14 4.06 -2.58 19.06
C PHE A 14 4.07 -4.01 18.51
N ILE A 15 3.63 -4.16 17.26
CA ILE A 15 3.56 -5.46 16.59
C ILE A 15 4.94 -5.84 16.06
N ASN A 16 5.57 -4.94 15.31
CA ASN A 16 6.90 -5.14 14.74
C ASN A 16 7.82 -3.99 15.09
N VAL A 17 9.04 -4.31 15.51
CA VAL A 17 10.12 -3.35 15.76
C VAL A 17 11.38 -3.84 15.06
N GLN A 18 11.88 -3.05 14.11
CA GLN A 18 13.13 -3.36 13.41
C GLN A 18 14.15 -2.25 13.58
N LEU A 19 15.37 -2.67 13.97
CA LEU A 19 16.53 -1.82 14.04
C LEU A 19 17.46 -2.15 12.86
N GLY A 20 17.90 -1.13 12.13
CA GLY A 20 18.75 -1.36 10.97
C GLY A 20 19.63 -0.19 10.58
N PRO A 21 20.50 -0.40 9.58
CA PRO A 21 21.25 0.67 8.94
C PRO A 21 20.34 1.79 8.42
N GLY A 22 20.83 3.02 8.46
CA GLY A 22 20.11 4.20 7.96
C GLY A 22 19.72 4.16 6.48
N LYS A 23 20.37 3.27 5.71
CA LYS A 23 20.21 3.15 4.26
C LYS A 23 19.09 2.19 3.85
N ASN A 24 18.48 1.47 4.80
CA ASN A 24 17.41 0.52 4.48
C ASN A 24 16.16 1.28 4.00
N ASN A 25 15.53 0.75 2.95
CA ASN A 25 14.38 1.37 2.31
C ASN A 25 13.11 1.13 3.15
N ASP A 26 12.34 2.19 3.37
CA ASP A 26 11.02 2.15 4.02
C ASP A 26 10.05 1.21 3.29
N LYS A 27 10.07 1.20 1.96
CA LYS A 27 9.22 0.33 1.14
C LYS A 27 9.30 -1.13 1.58
N THR A 28 10.52 -1.65 1.76
CA THR A 28 10.74 -3.06 2.15
C THR A 28 10.12 -3.37 3.51
N TYR A 29 10.18 -2.42 4.45
CA TYR A 29 9.52 -2.57 5.74
C TYR A 29 7.99 -2.58 5.61
N GLY A 30 7.44 -1.72 4.74
CA GLY A 30 6.01 -1.73 4.41
C GLY A 30 5.52 -3.09 3.90
N THR A 31 6.33 -3.76 3.08
CA THR A 31 6.01 -5.12 2.60
C THR A 31 6.03 -6.15 3.73
N ILE A 32 6.98 -6.07 4.67
CA ILE A 32 7.04 -6.99 5.82
C ILE A 32 5.79 -6.85 6.69
N CYS A 33 5.31 -5.62 6.91
CA CYS A 33 4.08 -5.36 7.69
C CYS A 33 2.81 -5.92 7.01
N LEU A 34 2.87 -6.46 5.79
CA LEU A 34 1.72 -7.15 5.20
C LEU A 34 1.46 -8.51 5.84
N GLU A 35 2.42 -9.10 6.56
CA GLU A 35 2.25 -10.40 7.21
C GLU A 35 1.30 -10.35 8.42
N THR A 36 1.17 -9.18 9.04
CA THR A 36 0.48 -8.94 10.32
C THR A 36 -0.91 -8.32 10.18
N ILE A 37 -1.28 -7.82 9.00
CA ILE A 37 -2.59 -7.20 8.77
C ILE A 37 -3.71 -8.24 8.67
N GLU A 38 -4.85 -7.90 9.27
CA GLU A 38 -6.06 -8.71 9.30
C GLU A 38 -7.24 -7.99 8.64
N ALA A 39 -8.19 -8.77 8.11
CA ALA A 39 -9.36 -8.23 7.43
C ALA A 39 -10.16 -7.28 8.34
N GLY A 40 -10.48 -6.08 7.85
CA GLY A 40 -11.13 -5.03 8.62
C GLY A 40 -10.19 -4.01 9.27
N ASP A 41 -8.87 -4.26 9.27
CA ASP A 41 -7.89 -3.27 9.74
C ASP A 41 -7.88 -2.00 8.87
N LEU A 42 -7.30 -0.93 9.42
CA LEU A 42 -7.00 0.31 8.71
C LEU A 42 -5.50 0.63 8.79
N CYS A 43 -4.78 0.46 7.68
CA CYS A 43 -3.37 0.81 7.58
C CYS A 43 -3.17 2.30 7.30
N LEU A 44 -2.30 2.96 8.06
CA LEU A 44 -1.84 4.33 7.79
C LEU A 44 -0.39 4.29 7.27
N ARG A 45 -0.16 4.74 6.03
CA ARG A 45 1.17 4.68 5.39
C ARG A 45 1.60 6.04 4.82
N ASP A 46 2.82 6.46 5.15
CA ASP A 46 3.45 7.63 4.53
C ASP A 46 4.09 7.27 3.17
N LEU A 47 4.56 8.28 2.43
CA LEU A 47 5.10 8.18 1.07
C LEU A 47 6.28 7.20 0.96
N GLY A 48 7.10 7.07 2.02
CA GLY A 48 8.21 6.11 2.05
C GLY A 48 7.76 4.65 1.93
N TYR A 49 6.51 4.36 2.29
CA TYR A 49 5.90 3.03 2.27
C TYR A 49 4.96 2.82 1.07
N PHE A 50 4.90 3.77 0.13
CA PHE A 50 4.02 3.69 -1.02
C PHE A 50 4.53 2.66 -2.05
N ASP A 51 3.74 1.63 -2.30
CA ASP A 51 3.95 0.67 -3.37
C ASP A 51 2.62 0.10 -3.87
N LEU A 52 2.41 0.06 -5.19
CA LEU A 52 1.13 -0.38 -5.77
C LEU A 52 0.85 -1.87 -5.54
N VAL A 53 1.88 -2.72 -5.48
CA VAL A 53 1.71 -4.16 -5.23
C VAL A 53 1.29 -4.37 -3.77
N ASP A 54 1.90 -3.64 -2.85
CA ASP A 54 1.50 -3.66 -1.45
C ASP A 54 0.05 -3.18 -1.28
N LEU A 55 -0.33 -2.05 -1.90
CA LEU A 55 -1.70 -1.54 -1.83
C LEU A 55 -2.73 -2.53 -2.39
N GLN A 56 -2.41 -3.22 -3.49
CA GLN A 56 -3.26 -4.29 -4.02
C GLN A 56 -3.37 -5.46 -3.04
N THR A 57 -2.27 -5.85 -2.40
CA THR A 57 -2.27 -6.94 -1.40
C THR A 57 -3.13 -6.60 -0.19
N ILE A 58 -3.07 -5.36 0.30
CA ILE A 58 -3.93 -4.86 1.39
C ILE A 58 -5.40 -4.97 0.97
N GLN A 59 -5.75 -4.50 -0.22
CA GLN A 59 -7.10 -4.59 -0.77
C GLN A 59 -7.59 -6.04 -0.88
N ASP A 60 -6.76 -6.95 -1.41
CA ASP A 60 -7.09 -8.37 -1.59
C ASP A 60 -7.35 -9.08 -0.25
N LYS A 61 -6.64 -8.65 0.81
CA LYS A 61 -6.86 -9.11 2.20
C LYS A 61 -8.10 -8.49 2.87
N LYS A 62 -8.87 -7.66 2.17
CA LYS A 62 -10.04 -6.93 2.70
C LYS A 62 -9.67 -5.98 3.85
N VAL A 63 -8.51 -5.35 3.73
CA VAL A 63 -7.99 -4.35 4.66
C VAL A 63 -8.15 -2.97 4.05
N TYR A 64 -8.45 -1.97 4.87
CA TYR A 64 -8.53 -0.57 4.44
C TYR A 64 -7.16 0.12 4.54
N TYR A 65 -6.93 1.16 3.76
CA TYR A 65 -5.72 1.96 3.88
C TYR A 65 -5.92 3.45 3.59
N ILE A 66 -5.10 4.25 4.26
CA ILE A 66 -4.83 5.65 3.90
C ILE A 66 -3.33 5.73 3.62
N SER A 67 -2.98 6.08 2.39
CA SER A 67 -1.59 6.26 1.97
C SER A 67 -1.38 7.62 1.33
N ARG A 68 -0.21 8.23 1.55
CA ARG A 68 0.23 9.32 0.67
C ARG A 68 0.43 8.81 -0.74
N LEU A 69 -0.06 9.55 -1.72
CA LEU A 69 0.11 9.24 -3.13
C LEU A 69 1.45 9.78 -3.65
N LYS A 70 2.21 8.94 -4.34
CA LYS A 70 3.45 9.36 -5.00
C LYS A 70 3.12 10.16 -6.28
N LEU A 71 3.72 11.35 -6.43
CA LEU A 71 3.38 12.30 -7.50
C LEU A 71 3.51 11.76 -8.93
N ASN A 72 4.38 10.79 -9.18
CA ASN A 72 4.54 10.17 -10.50
C ASN A 72 3.55 9.01 -10.76
N THR A 73 2.53 8.86 -9.91
CA THR A 73 1.47 7.86 -10.08
C THR A 73 0.38 8.42 -10.98
N HIS A 74 0.03 7.66 -12.01
CA HIS A 74 -1.09 8.01 -12.88
C HIS A 74 -2.39 7.46 -12.28
N ILE A 75 -3.37 8.34 -12.11
CA ILE A 75 -4.70 7.96 -11.64
C ILE A 75 -5.62 7.92 -12.85
N TYR A 76 -6.33 6.79 -13.00
CA TYR A 76 -7.34 6.62 -14.02
C TYR A 76 -8.69 6.37 -13.35
N ILE A 77 -9.75 6.90 -13.96
CA ILE A 77 -11.12 6.51 -13.63
C ILE A 77 -11.50 5.42 -14.62
N LYS A 78 -11.97 4.27 -14.10
CA LYS A 78 -12.42 3.17 -14.95
C LYS A 78 -13.64 3.63 -15.76
N ASN A 79 -13.52 3.64 -17.09
CA ASN A 79 -14.66 3.88 -17.95
C ASN A 79 -15.61 2.66 -17.91
N SER A 80 -16.87 2.89 -17.54
CA SER A 80 -17.90 1.84 -17.45
C SER A 80 -18.49 1.50 -18.82
N ASP A 81 -18.39 2.41 -19.79
CA ASP A 81 -18.88 2.25 -21.16
C ASP A 81 -17.76 2.59 -22.15
N PRO A 82 -16.80 1.68 -22.36
CA PRO A 82 -15.69 1.93 -23.25
C PRO A 82 -16.09 1.78 -24.72
N GLU A 83 -15.60 2.70 -25.55
CA GLU A 83 -15.70 2.54 -26.99
C GLU A 83 -14.68 1.51 -27.50
N TYR A 84 -15.08 0.77 -28.54
CA TYR A 84 -14.22 -0.18 -29.24
C TYR A 84 -14.05 0.25 -30.70
N PHE A 85 -12.89 -0.05 -31.27
CA PHE A 85 -12.70 0.00 -32.71
C PHE A 85 -13.47 -1.16 -33.38
N ASN A 86 -13.71 -1.06 -34.69
CA ASN A 86 -14.40 -2.11 -35.47
C ASN A 86 -13.70 -3.49 -35.42
N ASN A 87 -12.43 -3.53 -35.03
CA ASN A 87 -11.65 -4.75 -34.82
C ASN A 87 -11.73 -5.30 -33.38
N GLY A 88 -12.57 -4.72 -32.53
CA GLY A 88 -12.77 -5.14 -31.12
C GLY A 88 -11.70 -4.64 -30.14
N THR A 89 -10.73 -3.83 -30.57
CA THR A 89 -9.74 -3.24 -29.63
C THR A 89 -10.32 -2.05 -28.88
N LEU A 90 -10.00 -1.94 -27.59
CA LEU A 90 -10.45 -0.84 -26.73
C LEU A 90 -9.88 0.49 -27.21
N LYS A 91 -10.74 1.50 -27.40
CA LYS A 91 -10.28 2.88 -27.56
C LYS A 91 -9.83 3.39 -26.19
N LYS A 92 -8.55 3.79 -26.10
CA LYS A 92 -7.96 4.34 -24.87
C LYS A 92 -8.32 5.82 -24.71
#